data_AF-A0A7R9T0W6-F1
#
_entry.id   AF-A0A7R9T0W6-F1
#
_cell.length_a   1.000
_cell.length_b   1.000
_cell.length_c   1.000
_cell.angle_alpha   90.00
_cell.angle_beta   90.00
_cell.angle_gamma   90.00
#
_symmetry.space_group_name_H-M   'P 1'
#
loop_
_entity.id
_entity.type
_entity.pdbx_description
1 polymer ?
#
loop_
_entity_poly.entity_id
_entity_poly.type
_entity_poly.pdbx_seq_one_letter_code
_entity_poly.pdbx_strand_id
1 'polypeptide(L)'
;MGVRDLWRLLEPSGRRADCESVRGKRVAVDASIWLVQFIKATRDEDGDVAARAHVAGFFRRIARLLRHGARPVFVFDGATPALKRRTTATRRRARERSAAKVRVAAEKVLLNELKRRALVAAANGVKESLNL
;
A
#
# COMPACT_ATOMS: atom_id res chain seq x y z
N MET A 1 5.87 8.35 -3.75
CA MET A 1 5.92 9.82 -3.49
C MET A 1 7.32 10.28 -3.85
N GLY A 2 7.51 11.56 -4.19
CA GLY A 2 8.81 12.08 -4.64
C GLY A 2 8.87 12.35 -6.15
N VAL A 3 10.08 12.54 -6.65
CA VAL A 3 10.41 12.74 -8.06
C VAL A 3 10.39 11.39 -8.79
N ARG A 4 9.77 11.34 -9.97
CA ARG A 4 9.71 10.10 -10.77
C ARG A 4 11.10 9.72 -11.25
N ASP A 5 11.43 8.43 -11.19
CA ASP A 5 12.67 7.81 -11.68
C ASP A 5 13.99 8.33 -11.07
N LEU A 6 13.92 9.21 -10.07
CA LEU A 6 15.10 9.79 -9.42
C LEU A 6 16.04 8.74 -8.83
N TRP A 7 15.49 7.71 -8.18
CA TRP A 7 16.31 6.65 -7.58
C TRP A 7 17.08 5.83 -8.62
N ARG A 8 16.47 5.55 -9.77
CA ARG A 8 17.12 4.83 -10.87
C ARG A 8 18.28 5.65 -11.46
N LEU A 9 18.11 6.97 -11.53
CA LEU A 9 19.16 7.88 -11.98
C LEU A 9 20.32 7.96 -10.98
N LEU A 10 20.03 7.98 -9.67
CA LEU A 10 21.03 8.14 -8.61
C LEU A 10 21.68 6.83 -8.15
N GLU A 11 21.20 5.68 -8.62
CA GLU A 11 21.68 4.35 -8.22
C GLU A 11 23.20 4.19 -8.33
N PRO A 12 23.89 4.64 -9.40
CA PRO A 12 25.35 4.52 -9.52
C PRO A 12 26.12 5.32 -8.46
N SER A 13 25.50 6.34 -7.86
CA SER A 13 26.09 7.17 -6.81
C SER A 13 25.70 6.72 -5.39
N GLY A 14 24.93 5.64 -5.27
CA GLY A 14 24.48 5.11 -3.99
C GLY A 14 25.63 4.50 -3.18
N ARG A 15 25.70 4.83 -1.89
CA ARG A 15 26.63 4.19 -0.94
C ARG A 15 25.86 3.30 0.02
N ARG A 16 26.33 2.07 0.21
CA ARG A 16 25.80 1.18 1.25
C ARG A 16 26.25 1.70 2.61
N ALA A 17 25.29 1.86 3.52
CA ALA A 17 25.54 2.24 4.90
C ALA A 17 25.04 1.12 5.81
N ASP A 18 25.84 0.76 6.80
CA ASP A 18 25.44 -0.20 7.83
C ASP A 18 24.44 0.46 8.81
N CYS A 19 23.63 -0.35 9.48
CA CYS A 19 22.69 0.10 10.52
C CYS A 19 23.42 0.78 11.68
N GLU A 20 24.67 0.41 11.95
CA GLU A 20 25.51 1.05 12.96
C GLU A 20 25.89 2.50 12.61
N SER A 21 25.77 2.90 11.34
CA SER A 21 26.08 4.25 10.89
C SER A 21 25.21 5.34 11.53
N VAL A 22 24.08 4.98 12.15
CA VAL A 22 23.18 5.91 12.84
C VAL A 22 23.38 5.94 14.36
N ARG A 23 24.28 5.12 14.91
CA ARG A 23 24.53 5.04 16.36
C ARG A 23 24.98 6.39 16.91
N GLY A 24 24.33 6.84 17.98
CA GLY A 24 24.58 8.12 18.64
C GLY A 24 24.09 9.34 17.87
N LYS A 25 23.58 9.19 16.64
CA LYS A 25 23.15 10.30 15.80
C LYS A 25 21.70 10.68 16.03
N ARG A 26 21.41 11.97 15.87
CA ARG A 26 20.03 12.47 15.75
C ARG A 26 19.57 12.26 14.32
N VAL A 27 18.44 11.58 14.13
CA VAL A 27 17.92 11.21 12.80
C VAL A 27 16.54 11.81 12.62
N ALA A 28 16.38 12.70 11.64
CA ALA A 28 15.06 13.18 11.25
C ALA A 28 14.31 12.07 10.52
N VAL A 29 13.10 11.76 10.98
CA VAL A 29 12.24 10.74 10.40
C VAL A 29 10.98 11.40 9.87
N ASP A 30 10.75 11.30 8.56
CA ASP A 30 9.46 11.65 7.96
C ASP A 30 8.39 10.68 8.49
N ALA A 31 7.55 11.18 9.41
CA ALA A 31 6.51 10.41 10.05
C ALA A 31 5.25 10.33 9.18
N SER A 32 5.01 11.36 8.35
CA SER A 32 3.88 11.42 7.42
C SER A 32 3.92 10.28 6.42
N ILE A 33 5.11 9.98 5.87
CA ILE A 33 5.28 8.87 4.93
C ILE A 33 5.13 7.51 5.61
N TRP A 34 5.59 7.38 6.86
CA TRP A 34 5.41 6.14 7.63
C TRP A 34 3.94 5.82 7.84
N LEU A 35 3.14 6.80 8.26
CA LEU A 35 1.68 6.62 8.45
C LEU A 35 1.01 6.10 7.17
N VAL A 36 1.28 6.74 6.04
CA VAL A 36 0.71 6.34 4.74
C VAL A 36 1.17 4.95 4.33
N GLN A 37 2.43 4.58 4.61
CA GLN A 37 2.96 3.25 4.31
C GLN A 37 2.28 2.17 5.15
N PHE A 38 2.13 2.36 6.46
CA PHE A 38 1.54 1.36 7.35
C PHE A 38 0.09 1.07 6.99
N ILE A 39 -0.72 2.11 6.77
CA ILE A 39 -2.13 1.97 6.37
C ILE A 39 -2.28 1.24 5.03
N LYS A 40 -1.32 1.39 4.11
CA LYS A 40 -1.39 0.77 2.79
C LYS A 40 -0.80 -0.63 2.72
N ALA A 41 0.23 -0.90 3.51
CA ALA A 41 1.00 -2.14 3.42
C ALA A 41 0.46 -3.24 4.36
N THR A 42 -0.21 -2.87 5.45
CA THR A 42 -0.73 -3.85 6.41
C THR A 42 -2.18 -4.17 6.06
N ARG A 43 -2.42 -5.45 5.77
CA ARG A 43 -3.74 -6.04 5.55
C ARG A 43 -4.00 -7.11 6.61
N ASP A 44 -5.25 -7.28 7.00
CA ASP A 44 -5.68 -8.43 7.78
C ASP A 44 -5.93 -9.65 6.87
N GLU A 45 -6.39 -10.75 7.46
CA GLU A 45 -6.65 -12.01 6.76
C GLU A 45 -7.77 -11.89 5.71
N ASP A 46 -8.71 -10.97 5.95
CA ASP A 46 -9.82 -10.67 5.03
C ASP A 46 -9.40 -9.70 3.91
N GLY A 47 -8.17 -9.17 3.95
CA GLY A 47 -7.63 -8.24 2.97
C GLY A 47 -8.02 -6.78 3.19
N ASP A 48 -8.59 -6.46 4.36
CA ASP A 48 -8.95 -5.12 4.80
C ASP A 48 -7.76 -4.42 5.47
N VAL A 49 -7.89 -3.10 5.70
CA VAL A 49 -6.85 -2.32 6.37
C VAL A 49 -6.78 -2.74 7.83
N ALA A 50 -5.68 -3.41 8.21
CA ALA A 50 -5.51 -3.88 9.57
C ALA A 50 -5.67 -2.74 10.60
N ALA A 51 -6.52 -2.97 11.60
CA ALA A 51 -6.76 -2.03 12.68
C ALA A 51 -5.44 -1.67 13.39
N ARG A 52 -5.25 -0.38 13.68
CA ARG A 52 -4.06 0.13 14.40
C ARG A 52 -2.70 -0.23 13.75
N ALA A 53 -2.67 -0.57 12.46
CA ALA A 53 -1.43 -0.88 11.73
C ALA A 53 -0.34 0.19 11.90
N HIS A 54 -0.75 1.46 11.96
CA HIS A 54 0.16 2.57 12.19
C HIS A 54 0.85 2.50 13.56
N VAL A 55 0.13 2.16 14.64
CA VAL A 55 0.71 2.06 15.99
C VAL A 55 1.73 0.94 16.05
N ALA A 56 1.36 -0.26 15.59
CA ALA A 56 2.27 -1.41 15.57
C ALA A 56 3.49 -1.14 14.68
N GLY A 57 3.27 -0.52 13.51
CA GLY A 57 4.34 -0.13 12.59
C GLY A 57 5.31 0.88 13.19
N PHE A 58 4.80 1.95 13.80
CA PHE A 58 5.62 2.95 14.49
C PHE A 58 6.43 2.32 15.60
N PHE A 59 5.78 1.56 16.48
CA PHE A 59 6.43 0.88 17.60
C PHE A 59 7.61 0.03 17.13
N ARG A 60 7.41 -0.83 16.13
CA ARG A 60 8.47 -1.70 15.59
C ARG A 60 9.64 -0.91 14.99
N ARG A 61 9.35 0.19 14.26
CA ARG A 61 10.42 1.01 13.66
C ARG A 61 11.16 1.86 14.70
N ILE A 62 10.45 2.43 15.69
CA ILE A 62 11.06 3.13 16.83
C ILE A 62 11.98 2.18 17.58
N ALA A 63 11.49 1.00 17.96
CA ALA A 63 12.29 0.00 18.66
C ALA A 63 13.55 -0.36 17.88
N ARG A 64 13.46 -0.52 16.55
CA ARG A 64 14.63 -0.77 15.70
C ARG A 64 15.64 0.38 15.74
N LEU A 65 15.21 1.63 15.59
CA LEU A 65 16.09 2.80 15.64
C LEU A 65 16.80 2.92 16.99
N LEU A 66 16.06 2.75 18.08
CA LEU A 66 16.61 2.79 19.44
C LEU A 66 17.60 1.66 19.70
N ARG A 67 17.34 0.43 19.20
CA ARG A 67 18.30 -0.69 19.30
C ARG A 67 19.64 -0.41 18.61
N HIS A 68 19.64 0.35 17.52
CA HIS A 68 20.87 0.81 16.86
C HIS A 68 21.44 2.11 17.46
N GLY A 69 20.90 2.57 18.60
CA GLY A 69 21.40 3.75 19.31
C GLY A 69 21.13 5.09 18.63
N ALA A 70 20.19 5.14 17.68
CA ALA A 70 19.77 6.40 17.07
C ALA A 70 18.83 7.19 17.99
N ARG A 71 18.84 8.53 17.84
CA ARG A 71 17.93 9.46 18.53
C ARG A 71 16.95 10.05 17.50
N PRO A 72 15.79 9.41 17.25
CA PRO A 72 14.88 9.86 16.22
C PRO A 72 14.18 11.17 16.57
N VAL A 73 14.02 12.05 15.58
CA VAL A 73 13.20 13.26 15.64
C VAL A 73 12.12 13.12 14.58
N PHE A 74 10.86 12.96 15.00
CA PHE A 74 9.74 12.75 14.09
C PHE A 74 9.27 14.09 13.51
N VAL A 75 9.22 14.16 12.18
CA VAL A 75 8.79 15.33 11.43
C VAL A 75 7.49 14.99 10.71
N PHE A 76 6.45 15.78 10.95
CA PHE A 76 5.16 15.68 10.27
C PHE A 76 5.01 16.81 9.27
N ASP A 77 4.31 16.52 8.18
CA ASP A 77 3.99 17.51 7.16
C ASP A 77 2.99 18.51 7.75
N GLY A 78 3.24 19.80 7.51
CA GLY A 78 2.28 20.86 7.80
C GLY A 78 1.26 21.04 6.66
N ALA A 79 0.79 22.28 6.51
CA ALA A 79 -0.14 22.61 5.43
C ALA A 79 0.48 22.34 4.04
N THR A 80 -0.34 21.80 3.14
CA THR A 80 0.11 21.54 1.76
C THR A 80 0.36 22.87 1.03
N PRO A 81 1.56 23.11 0.47
CA PRO A 81 1.87 24.35 -0.22
C PRO A 81 1.04 24.51 -1.50
N ALA A 82 0.77 25.75 -1.88
CA ALA A 82 -0.08 26.10 -3.04
C ALA A 82 0.38 25.39 -4.33
N LEU A 83 1.68 25.35 -4.58
CA LEU A 83 2.29 24.70 -5.75
C LEU A 83 1.92 23.20 -5.86
N LYS A 84 1.68 22.51 -4.74
CA LYS A 84 1.36 21.07 -4.72
C LYS A 84 -0.14 20.79 -4.87
N ARG A 85 -1.01 21.80 -4.78
CA ARG A 85 -2.49 21.62 -4.82
C ARG A 85 -2.96 20.92 -6.08
N ARG A 86 -2.56 21.40 -7.26
CA ARG A 86 -2.94 20.80 -8.56
C ARG A 86 -2.49 19.34 -8.63
N THR A 87 -1.24 19.06 -8.26
CA THR A 87 -0.67 17.71 -8.28
C THR A 87 -1.38 16.76 -7.32
N THR A 88 -1.71 17.23 -6.11
CA THR A 88 -2.48 16.44 -5.13
C THR A 88 -3.88 16.12 -5.65
N ALA A 89 -4.57 17.10 -6.25
CA ALA A 89 -5.90 16.90 -6.85
C ALA A 89 -5.85 15.89 -7.99
N THR A 90 -4.89 16.01 -8.91
CA THR A 90 -4.70 15.05 -10.01
C THR A 90 -4.45 13.64 -9.48
N ARG A 91 -3.60 13.50 -8.45
CA ARG A 91 -3.33 12.19 -7.82
C ARG A 91 -4.57 11.61 -7.15
N ARG A 92 -5.40 12.44 -6.50
CA ARG A 92 -6.68 12.00 -5.89
C ARG A 92 -7.63 11.47 -6.98
N ARG A 93 -7.85 12.24 -8.05
CA ARG A 93 -8.69 11.83 -9.19
C ARG A 93 -8.20 10.54 -9.86
N ALA A 94 -6.88 10.34 -9.96
CA ALA A 94 -6.32 9.11 -10.50
C ALA A 94 -6.63 7.89 -9.62
N ARG A 95 -6.55 8.03 -8.29
CA ARG A 95 -6.91 6.97 -7.33
C ARG A 95 -8.40 6.62 -7.40
N GLU A 96 -9.26 7.62 -7.44
CA GLU A 96 -10.72 7.43 -7.58
C GLU A 96 -11.06 6.66 -8.87
N ARG A 97 -10.46 7.06 -10.00
CA ARG A 97 -10.63 6.35 -11.27
C ARG A 97 -10.11 4.91 -11.22
N SER A 98 -8.98 4.68 -10.56
CA SER A 98 -8.45 3.33 -10.37
C SER A 98 -9.39 2.46 -9.53
N ALA A 99 -9.94 3.00 -8.43
CA ALA A 99 -10.89 2.28 -7.59
C ALA A 99 -12.18 1.93 -8.36
N ALA A 100 -12.70 2.86 -9.17
CA ALA A 100 -13.86 2.60 -10.02
C ALA A 100 -13.58 1.49 -11.05
N LYS A 101 -12.40 1.49 -11.69
CA LYS A 101 -12.00 0.42 -12.62
C LYS A 101 -11.90 -0.94 -11.94
N VAL A 102 -11.32 -0.99 -10.74
CA VAL A 102 -11.22 -2.23 -9.95
C VAL A 102 -12.61 -2.79 -9.64
N ARG A 103 -13.54 -1.93 -9.23
CA ARG A 103 -14.93 -2.34 -8.96
C ARG A 103 -15.60 -2.96 -10.19
N VAL A 104 -15.54 -2.29 -11.34
CA VAL A 104 -16.11 -2.79 -12.60
C VAL A 104 -15.46 -4.12 -13.01
N ALA A 105 -14.14 -4.26 -12.83
CA ALA A 105 -13.45 -5.50 -13.11
C ALA A 105 -13.91 -6.64 -12.17
N ALA A 106 -14.04 -6.37 -10.87
CA ALA A 106 -14.53 -7.34 -9.89
C ALA A 106 -15.97 -7.80 -10.21
N GLU A 107 -16.86 -6.87 -10.55
CA GLU A 107 -18.24 -7.19 -10.98
C GLU A 107 -18.26 -8.11 -12.20
N LYS A 108 -17.42 -7.83 -13.22
CA LYS A 108 -17.29 -8.70 -14.40
C LYS A 108 -16.76 -10.09 -14.08
N VAL A 109 -15.73 -10.18 -13.23
CA VAL A 109 -15.16 -11.46 -12.80
C VAL A 109 -16.21 -12.30 -12.05
N LEU A 110 -16.95 -11.68 -11.13
CA LEU A 110 -18.02 -12.34 -10.40
C LEU A 110 -19.14 -12.83 -11.33
N LEU A 111 -19.59 -11.98 -12.25
CA LEU A 111 -20.63 -12.33 -13.22
C LEU A 111 -20.20 -13.53 -14.09
N ASN A 112 -18.96 -13.54 -14.55
CA ASN A 112 -18.42 -14.62 -15.36
C ASN A 112 -18.35 -15.94 -14.57
N GLU A 113 -17.95 -15.90 -13.30
CA GLU A 113 -17.94 -17.08 -12.44
C GLU A 113 -19.35 -17.63 -12.17
N LEU A 114 -20.33 -16.76 -11.92
CA LEU A 114 -21.72 -17.16 -11.75
C LEU A 114 -22.29 -17.82 -13.01
N LYS A 115 -22.02 -17.24 -14.19
CA LYS A 115 -22.40 -17.84 -15.49
C LYS A 115 -21.77 -19.20 -15.69
N ARG A 116 -20.47 -19.34 -15.38
CA ARG A 116 -19.74 -20.62 -15.48
C ARG A 116 -20.38 -21.69 -14.58
N ARG A 117 -20.71 -21.34 -13.33
CA ARG A 117 -21.40 -22.25 -12.40
C ARG A 117 -22.78 -22.67 -12.88
N ALA A 118 -23.57 -21.73 -13.40
CA ALA A 118 -24.90 -22.03 -13.95
C ALA A 118 -24.84 -23.00 -15.14
N LEU A 119 -23.88 -22.81 -16.05
CA LEU A 119 -23.67 -23.72 -17.19
C LEU A 119 -23.27 -25.13 -16.74
N VAL A 120 -22.39 -25.24 -15.75
CA VAL A 120 -21.99 -26.54 -15.17
C VAL A 120 -23.17 -27.23 -14.49
N ALA A 121 -23.97 -26.49 -13.72
CA ALA A 121 -25.17 -27.03 -13.07
C ALA A 121 -26.20 -27.53 -14.10
N ALA A 122 -26.46 -26.75 -15.15
CA ALA A 122 -27.35 -27.15 -16.24
C ALA A 122 -26.84 -28.41 -16.97
N ALA A 123 -25.54 -28.48 -17.27
CA ALA A 123 -24.94 -29.66 -17.91
C ALA A 123 -25.02 -30.92 -17.04
N ASN A 124 -24.89 -30.79 -15.71
CA ASN A 124 -25.03 -31.91 -14.78
C ASN A 124 -26.49 -32.36 -14.62
N GLY A 125 -27.45 -31.43 -14.55
CA GLY A 125 -28.87 -31.77 -14.53
C GLY A 125 -29.34 -32.50 -15.80
N VAL A 126 -28.81 -32.09 -16.97
CA VAL A 126 -29.09 -32.78 -18.25
C VAL A 126 -28.53 -34.21 -18.25
N LYS A 127 -27.35 -34.44 -17.66
CA LYS A 127 -26.77 -35.78 -17.54
C LYS A 127 -27.56 -36.69 -16.60
N GLU A 128 -28.09 -36.17 -15.50
CA GLU A 128 -28.95 -36.94 -14.60
C GLU A 128 -30.28 -37.32 -15.26
N SER A 129 -30.85 -36.43 -16.08
CA SER A 129 -32.08 -36.72 -16.84
C SER A 129 -31.91 -37.69 -18.02
N LEU A 130 -30.67 -37.88 -18.50
CA LEU A 130 -30.33 -38.81 -19.59
C LEU A 130 -29.87 -40.20 -19.09
N ASN A 131 -29.63 -40.34 -17.77
CA ASN A 131 -29.25 -41.59 -17.11
C ASN A 131 -30.42 -42.26 -16.35
N LEU A 132 -31.65 -41.78 -16.59
CA LEU A 132 -32.93 -42.45 -16.31
C LEU A 132 -33.46 -43.05 -17.63
#